data_AF-A0A3M0ZBY7-F1
#
_entry.id   AF-A0A3M0ZBY7-F1
#
_cell.length_a   1.000
_cell.length_b   1.000
_cell.length_c   1.000
_cell.angle_alpha   90.00
_cell.angle_beta   90.00
_cell.angle_gamma   90.00
#
_symmetry.space_group_name_H-M   'P 1'
#
loop_
_entity.id
_entity.type
_entity.pdbx_description
1 polymer ?
#
loop_
_entity_poly.entity_id
_entity_poly.type
_entity_poly.pdbx_seq_one_letter_code
_entity_poly.pdbx_strand_id
1 'polypeptide(L)'
;DIRELHDNDTINVAKTGLKLNIRAEVSGKVDKVVFAFDRWDKFHTEETPPYYFVGDKDGKPNNWAPSLGEHTITVTAYRGEGKNQIQSAPLKISFWVVYFNTPGVNRKAPATRRK
;
A
#
# COMPACT_ATOMS: atom_id res chain seq x y z
N ASP A 1 4.41 -7.00 11.41
CA ASP A 1 3.60 -5.88 10.87
C ASP A 1 3.70 -4.68 11.78
N ILE A 2 3.42 -3.48 11.26
CA ILE A 2 3.51 -2.22 12.03
C ILE A 2 2.13 -1.78 12.52
N ARG A 3 1.12 -1.83 11.64
CA ARG A 3 -0.28 -1.52 11.91
C ARG A 3 -1.16 -1.95 10.73
N GLU A 4 -2.46 -2.06 10.98
CA GLU A 4 -3.46 -2.15 9.90
C GLU A 4 -3.54 -0.83 9.13
N LEU A 5 -3.79 -0.92 7.83
CA LEU A 5 -3.98 0.22 6.93
C LEU A 5 -5.49 0.38 6.69
N HIS A 6 -6.01 1.56 7.00
CA HIS A 6 -7.40 1.96 6.82
C HIS A 6 -7.52 3.04 5.76
N ASP A 7 -8.74 3.22 5.25
CA ASP A 7 -9.05 4.30 4.32
C ASP A 7 -8.80 5.68 4.96
N ASN A 8 -8.23 6.58 4.18
CA ASN A 8 -7.78 7.92 4.55
C ASN A 8 -6.63 7.98 5.55
N ASP A 9 -5.93 6.87 5.78
CA ASP A 9 -4.75 6.87 6.63
C ASP A 9 -3.64 7.78 6.13
N THR A 10 -2.86 8.30 7.07
CA THR A 10 -1.62 9.02 6.77
C THR A 10 -0.40 8.23 7.24
N ILE A 11 0.48 7.87 6.31
CA ILE A 11 1.78 7.26 6.57
C ILE A 11 2.84 8.37 6.58
N ASN A 12 3.39 8.66 7.76
CA ASN A 12 4.55 9.55 7.86
C ASN A 12 5.86 8.75 7.79
N VAL A 13 6.53 8.82 6.64
CA VAL A 13 7.79 8.08 6.40
C VAL A 13 8.97 8.61 7.21
N ALA A 14 8.87 9.80 7.79
CA ALA A 14 9.84 10.27 8.79
C ALA A 14 9.81 9.42 10.07
N LYS A 15 8.67 8.76 10.37
CA LYS A 15 8.51 7.89 11.54
C LYS A 15 8.65 6.41 11.20
N THR A 16 8.07 5.98 10.07
CA THR A 16 8.05 4.56 9.68
C THR A 16 9.29 4.13 8.90
N GLY A 17 10.04 5.09 8.34
CA GLY A 17 11.08 4.82 7.35
C GLY A 17 10.48 4.48 5.97
N LEU A 18 11.38 4.21 5.02
CA LEU A 18 11.07 3.93 3.60
C LEU A 18 11.17 2.45 3.23
N LYS A 19 11.46 1.57 4.19
CA LYS A 19 11.52 0.11 3.98
C LYS A 19 10.20 -0.50 4.41
N LEU A 20 9.13 -0.15 3.68
CA LEU A 20 7.77 -0.59 3.99
C LEU A 20 7.36 -1.76 3.10
N ASN A 21 6.26 -2.40 3.46
CA ASN A 21 5.51 -3.30 2.59
C ASN A 21 4.06 -3.31 3.10
N ILE A 22 3.13 -3.77 2.28
CA ILE A 22 1.73 -3.97 2.64
C ILE A 22 1.45 -5.46 2.52
N ARG A 23 0.84 -6.06 3.56
CA ARG A 23 0.38 -7.44 3.54
C ARG A 23 -1.13 -7.47 3.43
N ALA A 24 -1.66 -8.24 2.50
CA ALA A 24 -3.09 -8.54 2.45
C ALA A 24 -3.41 -9.69 3.40
N GLU A 25 -4.33 -9.44 4.33
CA GLU A 25 -4.94 -10.49 5.14
C GLU A 25 -6.16 -11.02 4.42
N VAL A 26 -6.19 -12.33 4.16
CA VAL A 26 -7.28 -12.99 3.45
C VAL A 26 -7.84 -14.11 4.31
N SER A 27 -9.16 -14.17 4.42
CA SER A 27 -9.85 -15.27 5.09
C SER A 27 -10.20 -16.38 4.09
N GLY A 28 -10.07 -17.63 4.53
CA GLY A 28 -10.36 -18.80 3.71
C GLY A 28 -9.23 -19.20 2.76
N LYS A 29 -9.55 -20.07 1.79
CA LYS A 29 -8.59 -20.55 0.80
C LYS A 29 -8.69 -19.70 -0.47
N VAL A 30 -7.57 -19.08 -0.85
CA VAL A 30 -7.41 -18.33 -2.10
C VAL A 30 -6.14 -18.79 -2.78
N ASP A 31 -6.12 -18.74 -4.11
CA ASP A 31 -4.99 -19.20 -4.92
C ASP A 31 -4.05 -18.03 -5.24
N LYS A 32 -4.58 -16.80 -5.28
CA LYS A 32 -3.77 -15.59 -5.46
C LYS A 32 -4.46 -14.34 -4.97
N VAL A 33 -3.66 -13.32 -4.71
CA VAL A 33 -4.09 -11.95 -4.43
C VAL A 33 -3.51 -11.04 -5.50
N VAL A 34 -4.38 -10.24 -6.13
CA VAL A 34 -3.97 -9.22 -7.08
C VAL A 34 -4.03 -7.85 -6.39
N PHE A 35 -2.94 -7.12 -6.50
CA PHE A 35 -2.83 -5.75 -6.06
C PHE A 35 -2.88 -4.81 -7.27
N ALA A 36 -3.85 -3.91 -7.29
CA ALA A 36 -3.85 -2.72 -8.14
C ALA A 36 -3.32 -1.52 -7.35
N PHE A 37 -2.58 -0.62 -7.98
CA PHE A 37 -1.95 0.51 -7.32
C PHE A 37 -1.96 1.77 -8.18
N ASP A 38 -2.52 2.85 -7.64
CA ASP A 38 -2.76 4.13 -8.32
C ASP A 38 -3.45 3.94 -9.68
N ARG A 39 -2.72 4.14 -10.77
CA ARG A 39 -3.22 3.99 -12.15
C ARG A 39 -3.07 2.59 -12.72
N TRP A 40 -2.47 1.67 -11.98
CA TRP A 40 -2.17 0.32 -12.45
C TRP A 40 -3.23 -0.65 -11.95
N ASP A 41 -4.13 -1.06 -12.84
CA ASP A 41 -5.20 -2.03 -12.53
C ASP A 41 -4.66 -3.41 -12.09
N LYS A 42 -3.40 -3.70 -12.42
CA LYS A 42 -2.65 -4.86 -11.95
C LYS A 42 -1.18 -4.49 -11.77
N PHE A 43 -0.78 -4.23 -10.54
CA PHE A 43 0.59 -3.90 -10.16
C PHE A 43 1.38 -5.15 -9.77
N HIS A 44 0.80 -6.01 -8.92
CA HIS A 44 1.43 -7.26 -8.47
C HIS A 44 0.41 -8.39 -8.35
N THR A 45 0.86 -9.62 -8.52
CA THR A 45 0.08 -10.83 -8.22
C THR A 45 0.91 -11.70 -7.31
N GLU A 46 0.37 -11.96 -6.13
CA GLU A 46 1.01 -12.82 -5.13
C GLU A 46 0.23 -14.13 -5.02
N GLU A 47 0.91 -15.24 -5.25
CA GLU A 47 0.29 -16.58 -5.31
C GLU A 47 0.59 -17.38 -4.04
N THR A 48 1.57 -16.96 -3.25
CA THR A 48 1.99 -17.68 -2.04
C THR A 48 1.73 -16.84 -0.79
N PRO A 49 1.01 -17.36 0.21
CA PRO A 49 0.90 -16.68 1.49
C PRO A 49 2.25 -16.69 2.24
N PRO A 50 2.61 -15.62 2.96
CA PRO A 50 1.82 -14.41 3.19
C PRO A 50 1.78 -13.47 1.97
N TYR A 51 0.62 -12.86 1.70
CA TYR A 51 0.42 -12.09 0.46
C TYR A 51 0.98 -10.66 0.56
N TYR A 52 2.18 -10.45 0.05
CA TYR A 52 2.87 -9.15 0.09
C TYR A 52 2.69 -8.34 -1.20
N PHE A 53 2.47 -7.03 -1.05
CA PHE A 53 2.19 -6.08 -2.13
C PHE A 53 3.28 -6.02 -3.20
N VAL A 54 4.55 -6.18 -2.80
CA VAL A 54 5.71 -6.27 -3.70
C VAL A 54 6.41 -7.64 -3.58
N GLY A 55 5.68 -8.65 -3.12
CA GLY A 55 6.17 -9.99 -2.85
C GLY A 55 7.24 -10.06 -1.75
N ASP A 56 7.85 -11.22 -1.64
CA ASP A 56 8.96 -11.50 -0.73
C ASP A 56 10.12 -12.20 -1.45
N LYS A 57 11.24 -12.31 -0.74
CA LYS A 57 12.36 -13.15 -1.10
C LYS A 57 12.74 -14.00 0.10
N ASP A 58 12.63 -15.31 -0.05
CA ASP A 58 12.93 -16.29 1.00
C ASP A 58 12.14 -16.02 2.30
N GLY A 59 10.86 -15.66 2.18
CA GLY A 59 9.97 -15.32 3.29
C GLY A 59 10.19 -13.93 3.88
N LYS A 60 11.10 -13.13 3.31
CA LYS A 60 11.37 -11.75 3.75
C LYS A 60 10.68 -10.77 2.80
N PRO A 61 9.69 -9.99 3.26
CA PRO A 61 8.99 -9.05 2.40
C PRO A 61 9.95 -8.08 1.74
N ASN A 62 9.77 -7.85 0.43
CA ASN A 62 10.58 -6.89 -0.31
C ASN A 62 10.33 -5.47 0.22
N ASN A 63 11.35 -4.62 0.14
CA ASN A 63 11.21 -3.23 0.54
C ASN A 63 10.50 -2.42 -0.56
N TRP A 64 9.45 -1.73 -0.17
CA TRP A 64 8.75 -0.74 -0.96
C TRP A 64 8.95 0.64 -0.34
N ALA A 65 9.49 1.56 -1.13
CA ALA A 65 9.64 2.97 -0.79
C ALA A 65 8.52 3.77 -1.47
N PRO A 66 7.42 4.09 -0.76
CA PRO A 66 6.34 4.87 -1.36
C PRO A 66 6.81 6.29 -1.71
N SER A 67 6.30 6.81 -2.83
CA SER A 67 6.38 8.24 -3.12
C SER A 67 5.52 9.05 -2.14
N LEU A 68 5.79 10.35 -2.01
CA LEU A 68 4.91 11.25 -1.27
C LEU A 68 3.67 11.58 -2.11
N GLY A 69 2.53 11.74 -1.45
CA GLY A 69 1.26 12.08 -2.09
C GLY A 69 0.13 11.13 -1.71
N GLU A 70 -0.99 11.28 -2.41
CA GLU A 70 -2.13 10.38 -2.29
C GLU A 70 -1.87 9.12 -3.10
N HIS A 71 -2.21 7.99 -2.51
CA HIS A 71 -2.13 6.68 -3.11
C HIS A 71 -3.43 5.92 -2.96
N THR A 72 -3.70 5.05 -3.92
CA THR A 72 -4.83 4.11 -3.85
C THR A 72 -4.30 2.71 -4.07
N ILE A 73 -4.63 1.80 -3.16
CA ILE A 73 -4.42 0.37 -3.34
C ILE A 73 -5.77 -0.33 -3.42
N THR A 74 -5.93 -1.23 -4.39
CA THR A 74 -7.08 -2.13 -4.44
C THR A 74 -6.59 -3.57 -4.39
N VAL A 75 -7.17 -4.36 -3.49
CA VAL A 75 -6.79 -5.76 -3.26
C VAL A 75 -7.98 -6.65 -3.60
N THR A 76 -7.75 -7.61 -4.50
CA THR A 76 -8.76 -8.60 -4.89
C THR A 76 -8.17 -9.99 -4.75
N ALA A 77 -8.83 -10.86 -3.98
CA ALA A 77 -8.42 -12.25 -3.84
C ALA A 77 -9.17 -13.13 -4.85
N TYR A 78 -8.48 -14.14 -5.38
CA TYR A 78 -9.01 -15.04 -6.41
C TYR A 78 -8.86 -16.49 -5.98
N ARG A 79 -9.86 -17.30 -6.30
CA ARG A 79 -9.86 -18.75 -6.14
C ARG A 79 -10.40 -19.43 -7.41
N GLY A 80 -9.80 -20.53 -7.82
CA GLY A 80 -10.09 -21.23 -9.05
C GLY A 80 -9.43 -20.61 -10.28
N GLU A 81 -9.60 -21.31 -11.40
CA GLU A 81 -8.99 -20.97 -12.68
C GLU A 81 -10.02 -20.94 -13.81
N GLY A 82 -9.69 -20.23 -14.88
CA GLY A 82 -10.51 -20.14 -16.09
C GLY A 82 -11.94 -19.69 -15.79
N LYS A 83 -12.92 -20.44 -16.30
CA LYS A 83 -14.35 -20.13 -16.14
C LYS A 83 -14.88 -20.36 -14.72
N ASN A 84 -14.14 -21.08 -13.87
CA ASN A 84 -14.53 -21.37 -12.49
C ASN A 84 -13.87 -20.42 -11.49
N GLN A 85 -13.15 -19.39 -11.97
CA GLN A 85 -12.51 -18.41 -11.11
C GLN A 85 -13.56 -17.54 -10.40
N ILE A 86 -13.43 -17.47 -9.09
CA ILE A 86 -14.21 -16.63 -8.18
C ILE A 86 -13.28 -15.53 -7.68
N GLN A 87 -13.76 -14.29 -7.69
CA GLN A 87 -13.07 -13.16 -7.10
C GLN A 87 -13.83 -12.65 -5.87
N SER A 88 -13.09 -12.19 -4.86
CA SER A 88 -13.68 -11.48 -3.73
C SER A 88 -14.26 -10.13 -4.17
N ALA A 89 -15.07 -9.51 -3.30
CA ALA A 89 -15.27 -8.07 -3.40
C ALA A 89 -13.90 -7.37 -3.28
N PRO A 90 -13.57 -6.39 -4.13
CA PRO A 90 -12.32 -5.65 -4.00
C PRO A 90 -12.32 -4.79 -2.73
N LEU A 91 -11.22 -4.85 -1.97
CA LEU A 91 -10.96 -3.91 -0.88
C LEU A 91 -10.13 -2.75 -1.44
N LYS A 92 -10.72 -1.56 -1.49
CA LYS A 92 -10.05 -0.33 -1.93
C LYS A 92 -9.72 0.54 -0.72
N ILE A 93 -8.48 1.01 -0.66
CA ILE A 93 -7.97 1.91 0.39
C ILE A 93 -7.24 3.07 -0.28
N SER A 94 -7.68 4.29 0.02
CA SER A 94 -6.97 5.52 -0.27
C SER A 94 -6.16 5.94 0.96
N PHE A 95 -4.92 6.36 0.79
CA PHE A 95 -4.07 6.80 1.90
C PHE A 95 -3.05 7.85 1.44
N TRP A 96 -2.55 8.63 2.38
CA TRP A 96 -1.56 9.68 2.14
C TRP A 96 -0.20 9.26 2.65
N VAL A 97 0.83 9.46 1.85
CA VAL A 97 2.22 9.31 2.26
C VAL A 97 2.82 10.70 2.37
N VAL A 98 3.31 11.02 3.57
CA VAL A 98 3.83 12.34 3.89
C VAL A 98 5.21 12.22 4.51
N TYR A 99 5.98 13.30 4.38
CA TYR A 99 7.20 13.49 5.12
C TYR A 99 7.08 14.78 5.92
N PHE A 100 6.87 14.65 7.23
CA PHE A 100 7.04 15.76 8.15
C PHE A 100 7.97 15.31 9.28
N ASN A 101 9.14 15.91 9.30
CA ASN A 101 10.02 15.82 10.44
C ASN A 101 9.71 17.04 11.31
N THR A 102 9.11 16.84 12.48
CA THR A 102 8.88 17.95 13.42
C THR A 102 9.96 17.95 14.49
N PRO A 103 11.11 18.60 14.30
CA PRO A 103 11.73 19.31 15.40
C PRO A 103 11.01 20.65 15.53
N GLY A 104 10.53 20.97 16.73
CA GLY A 104 9.72 22.17 16.98
C GLY A 104 10.23 23.41 16.23
N VAL A 105 9.43 23.89 15.28
CA VAL A 105 9.20 25.29 14.86
C VAL A 105 8.46 25.27 13.51
N ASN A 106 7.32 25.96 13.50
CA ASN A 106 6.46 26.22 12.36
C ASN A 106 7.16 27.19 11.39
N ARG A 107 7.52 26.76 10.18
CA ARG A 107 7.97 27.67 9.12
C ARG A 107 6.76 28.04 8.25
N LYS A 108 6.23 29.26 8.44
CA LYS A 108 5.24 29.86 7.56
C LYS A 108 5.80 29.98 6.14
N ALA A 109 4.98 29.68 5.14
CA ALA A 109 5.30 29.87 3.72
C ALA A 109 5.71 31.35 3.45
N PRO A 110 6.66 31.60 2.53
CA PRO A 110 7.08 32.96 2.21
C PRO A 110 5.94 33.75 1.55
N ALA A 111 5.65 34.94 2.08
CA ALA A 111 4.75 35.88 1.44
C ALA A 111 5.42 36.46 0.19
N THR A 112 4.81 36.23 -0.97
CA THR A 112 5.25 36.81 -2.24
C THR A 112 4.99 38.31 -2.22
N ARG A 113 6.02 39.13 -1.92
CA ARG A 113 5.94 40.58 -2.10
C ARG A 113 6.29 40.90 -3.56
N ARG A 114 5.27 41.13 -4.39
CA ARG A 114 5.46 41.81 -5.69
C ARG A 114 5.61 43.31 -5.44
N LYS A 115 6.66 43.92 -6.01
CA LYS A 115 6.80 45.37 -6.14
C LYS A 115 5.96 45.86 -7.30
#